data_AF-A0A8T0W1Q4-F1
#
_entry.id   AF-A0A8T0W1Q4-F1
#
_cell.length_a   1.000
_cell.length_b   1.000
_cell.length_c   1.000
_cell.angle_alpha   90.00
_cell.angle_beta   90.00
_cell.angle_gamma   90.00
#
_symmetry.space_group_name_H-M   'P 1'
#
loop_
_entity.id
_entity.type
_entity.pdbx_description
1 polymer ?
#
loop_
_entity_poly.entity_id
_entity_poly.type
_entity_poly.pdbx_seq_one_letter_code
_entity_poly.pdbx_strand_id
1 'polypeptide(L)'
;MDQQPQNDADFLEPSVLLDETHYQEGYKNGYHDGLSSGKEDGRQVGLKMGFQNVFSARVMKNIEQLAALVSSYPLSDPESEQVQDVMEKIRLKFRVITASLGLKLEYEGRPASSKQDVEDL
;
A
#
# COMPACT_ATOMS: atom_id res chain seq x y z
N MET A 1 -30.80 -16.59 -63.55
CA MET A 1 -31.00 -15.35 -62.77
C MET A 1 -31.23 -15.80 -61.34
N ASP A 2 -30.14 -16.11 -60.64
CA ASP A 2 -30.20 -16.64 -59.29
C ASP A 2 -30.52 -15.47 -58.35
N GLN A 3 -31.72 -15.49 -57.79
CA GLN A 3 -32.15 -14.50 -56.80
C GLN A 3 -31.46 -14.86 -55.47
N GLN A 4 -30.45 -14.07 -55.10
CA GLN A 4 -29.92 -14.06 -53.74
C GLN A 4 -31.05 -13.69 -52.77
N PRO A 5 -31.20 -14.38 -51.62
CA PRO A 5 -32.17 -13.99 -50.62
C PRO A 5 -31.76 -12.62 -50.08
N GLN A 6 -32.67 -11.66 -50.23
CA GLN A 6 -32.53 -10.33 -49.66
C GLN A 6 -32.62 -10.52 -48.14
N ASN A 7 -31.46 -10.46 -47.50
CA ASN A 7 -31.35 -10.56 -46.06
C ASN A 7 -31.83 -9.22 -45.50
N ASP A 8 -33.12 -9.14 -45.17
CA ASP A 8 -33.79 -7.97 -44.58
C ASP A 8 -33.36 -7.77 -43.10
N ALA A 9 -32.07 -7.95 -42.81
CA ALA A 9 -31.49 -7.51 -41.55
C ALA A 9 -31.55 -5.98 -41.55
N ASP A 10 -32.39 -5.43 -40.68
CA ASP A 10 -32.57 -3.98 -40.52
C ASP A 10 -31.20 -3.32 -40.43
N PHE A 11 -30.89 -2.34 -41.29
CA PHE A 11 -29.57 -1.69 -41.37
C PHE A 11 -29.11 -1.12 -40.00
N LEU A 12 -30.06 -0.92 -39.08
CA LEU A 12 -29.83 -0.42 -37.73
C LEU A 12 -29.56 -1.53 -36.69
N GLU A 13 -29.80 -2.81 -36.98
CA GLU A 13 -29.50 -3.92 -36.05
C GLU A 13 -28.03 -3.97 -35.60
N PRO A 14 -27.02 -3.78 -36.48
CA PRO A 14 -25.63 -3.70 -36.04
C PRO A 14 -25.39 -2.52 -35.07
N SER A 15 -26.10 -1.40 -35.24
CA SER A 15 -25.99 -0.24 -34.35
C SER A 15 -26.62 -0.50 -32.98
N VAL A 16 -27.77 -1.17 -32.94
CA VAL A 16 -28.46 -1.54 -31.70
C VAL A 16 -27.67 -2.61 -30.95
N LEU A 17 -27.13 -3.60 -31.65
CA LEU A 17 -26.29 -4.64 -31.06
C LEU A 17 -24.97 -4.06 -30.50
N LEU A 18 -24.37 -3.09 -31.20
CA LEU A 18 -23.18 -2.39 -30.70
C LEU A 18 -23.49 -1.63 -29.40
N ASP A 19 -24.63 -0.96 -29.30
CA ASP A 19 -25.04 -0.24 -28.08
C ASP A 19 -25.19 -1.20 -26.88
N GLU A 20 -25.84 -2.34 -27.10
CA GLU A 20 -25.97 -3.40 -26.08
C GLU A 20 -24.60 -3.97 -25.68
N THR A 21 -23.68 -4.20 -26.63
CA THR A 21 -22.35 -4.73 -26.30
C THR A 21 -21.53 -3.77 -25.43
N HIS A 22 -21.53 -2.47 -25.74
CA HIS A 22 -20.84 -1.47 -24.94
C HIS A 22 -21.51 -1.27 -23.57
N TYR A 23 -22.84 -1.40 -23.49
CA TYR A 23 -23.55 -1.39 -22.23
C TYR A 23 -23.12 -2.54 -21.33
N GLN A 24 -23.11 -3.77 -21.87
CA GLN A 24 -22.69 -4.96 -21.12
C GLN A 24 -21.20 -4.92 -20.74
N GLU A 25 -20.35 -4.42 -21.64
CA GLU A 25 -18.93 -4.23 -21.36
C GLU A 25 -18.71 -3.17 -20.27
N GLY A 26 -19.38 -2.02 -20.35
CA GLY A 26 -19.34 -0.98 -19.33
C GLY A 26 -19.83 -1.47 -17.97
N TYR A 27 -20.91 -2.26 -17.94
CA TYR A 27 -21.40 -2.88 -16.71
C TYR A 27 -20.37 -3.85 -16.12
N LYS A 28 -19.81 -4.74 -16.95
CA LYS A 28 -18.82 -5.72 -16.51
C LYS A 28 -17.55 -5.05 -15.97
N ASN A 29 -17.06 -4.02 -16.65
CA ASN A 29 -15.90 -3.26 -16.22
C ASN A 29 -16.17 -2.53 -14.91
N GLY A 30 -17.30 -1.82 -14.81
CA GLY A 30 -17.69 -1.13 -13.58
C GLY A 30 -17.90 -2.07 -12.38
N TYR A 31 -18.47 -3.25 -12.61
CA TYR A 31 -18.62 -4.27 -11.56
C TYR A 31 -17.27 -4.81 -11.10
N HIS A 32 -16.38 -5.15 -12.04
CA HIS A 32 -15.06 -5.67 -11.72
C HIS A 32 -14.18 -4.64 -11.00
N ASP A 33 -14.21 -3.39 -11.44
CA ASP A 33 -13.46 -2.29 -10.83
C ASP A 33 -14.02 -1.97 -9.45
N GLY A 34 -15.35 -1.89 -9.31
CA GLY A 34 -16.00 -1.67 -8.02
C GLY A 34 -15.69 -2.76 -7.00
N LEU A 35 -15.68 -4.03 -7.43
CA LEU A 35 -15.32 -5.18 -6.59
C LEU A 35 -13.85 -5.11 -6.16
N SER A 36 -12.96 -4.80 -7.10
CA SER A 36 -11.52 -4.69 -6.84
C SER A 36 -11.20 -3.53 -5.90
N SER A 37 -11.75 -2.33 -6.17
CA SER A 37 -11.57 -1.14 -5.35
C SER A 37 -12.16 -1.33 -3.96
N GLY A 38 -13.39 -1.84 -3.84
CA GLY A 38 -14.03 -2.04 -2.54
C GLY A 38 -13.29 -3.02 -1.63
N LYS A 39 -12.70 -4.07 -2.20
CA LYS A 39 -11.84 -5.01 -1.45
C LYS A 39 -10.58 -4.33 -0.92
N GLU A 40 -9.93 -3.52 -1.74
CA GLU A 40 -8.69 -2.82 -1.38
C GLU A 40 -8.96 -1.72 -0.34
N ASP A 41 -10.01 -0.93 -0.53
CA ASP A 41 -10.45 0.09 0.42
C ASP A 41 -10.81 -0.54 1.77
N GLY A 42 -11.61 -1.61 1.75
CA GLY A 42 -11.96 -2.40 2.92
C GLY A 42 -10.73 -2.93 3.68
N ARG A 43 -9.73 -3.43 2.94
CA ARG A 43 -8.46 -3.90 3.50
C ARG A 43 -7.69 -2.74 4.16
N GLN A 44 -7.58 -1.59 3.49
CA GLN A 44 -6.87 -0.44 4.04
C GLN A 44 -7.56 0.13 5.28
N VAL A 45 -8.88 0.31 5.26
CA VAL A 45 -9.60 0.85 6.42
C VAL A 45 -9.55 -0.14 7.60
N GLY A 46 -9.69 -1.44 7.34
CA GLY A 46 -9.57 -2.47 8.36
C GLY A 46 -8.17 -2.54 8.97
N LEU A 47 -7.13 -2.45 8.13
CA LEU A 47 -5.74 -2.39 8.59
C LEU A 47 -5.48 -1.13 9.42
N LYS A 48 -5.88 0.05 8.93
CA LYS A 48 -5.69 1.32 9.63
C LYS A 48 -6.39 1.30 10.99
N MET A 49 -7.68 0.93 11.01
CA MET A 49 -8.48 0.89 12.23
C MET A 49 -8.02 -0.18 13.21
N GLY A 50 -7.62 -1.34 12.70
CA GLY A 50 -7.02 -2.42 13.49
C GLY A 50 -5.73 -1.95 14.16
N PHE A 51 -4.78 -1.43 13.38
CA PHE A 51 -3.49 -0.95 13.87
C PHE A 51 -3.61 0.25 14.81
N GLN A 52 -4.51 1.21 14.53
CA GLN A 52 -4.73 2.37 15.41
C GLN A 52 -5.17 1.99 16.81
N ASN A 53 -5.86 0.85 16.98
CA ASN A 53 -6.43 0.43 18.25
C ASN A 53 -5.57 -0.58 19.02
N VAL A 54 -4.57 -1.23 18.41
CA VAL A 54 -3.68 -2.18 19.13
C VAL A 54 -2.41 -1.54 19.69
N PHE A 55 -1.99 -0.37 19.18
CA PHE A 55 -0.80 0.32 19.68
C PHE A 55 -1.17 1.58 20.44
N SER A 56 -0.35 1.94 21.43
CA SER A 56 -0.54 3.20 22.14
C SER A 56 -0.48 4.39 21.17
N ALA A 57 -1.25 5.44 21.45
CA ALA A 57 -1.22 6.69 20.68
C ALA A 57 0.20 7.25 20.52
N ARG A 58 1.07 7.03 21.52
CA ARG A 58 2.48 7.40 21.48
C ARG A 58 3.26 6.62 20.42
N VAL A 59 3.05 5.30 20.32
CA VAL A 59 3.71 4.46 19.31
C VAL A 59 3.22 4.85 17.92
N MET A 60 1.90 5.02 17.73
CA MET A 60 1.33 5.47 16.45
C MET A 60 1.92 6.81 15.99
N LYS A 61 2.00 7.80 16.87
CA LYS A 61 2.63 9.09 16.56
C LYS A 61 4.10 8.94 16.14
N ASN A 62 4.85 8.05 16.78
CA ASN A 62 6.23 7.80 16.38
C ASN A 62 6.33 7.15 15.00
N ILE A 63 5.43 6.20 14.69
CA ILE A 63 5.36 5.55 13.37
C ILE A 63 5.03 6.57 12.28
N GLU A 64 4.04 7.43 12.50
CA GLU A 64 3.67 8.51 11.55
C GLU A 64 4.85 9.46 11.29
N GLN A 65 5.55 9.87 12.35
CA GLN A 65 6.72 10.72 12.20
C GLN A 65 7.90 10.01 11.52
N LEU A 66 8.06 8.69 11.69
CA LEU A 66 9.06 7.91 10.97
C LEU A 66 8.70 7.82 9.48
N ALA A 67 7.44 7.55 9.15
CA ALA A 67 6.97 7.51 7.77
C ALA A 67 7.23 8.84 7.05
N ALA A 68 6.96 9.98 7.71
CA ALA A 68 7.25 11.30 7.16
C ALA A 68 8.74 11.50 6.84
N LEU A 69 9.64 11.07 7.74
CA LEU A 69 11.08 11.17 7.52
C LEU A 69 11.56 10.30 6.36
N VAL A 70 11.03 9.08 6.26
CA VAL A 70 11.36 8.15 5.17
C VAL A 70 10.90 8.72 3.83
N SER A 71 9.70 9.30 3.76
CA SER A 71 9.19 9.94 2.54
C SER A 71 9.98 11.19 2.14
N SER A 72 10.56 11.91 3.11
CA SER A 72 11.41 13.08 2.83
C SER A 72 12.87 12.72 2.51
N TYR A 73 13.24 11.44 2.53
CA TYR A 73 14.62 11.03 2.31
C TYR A 73 15.04 11.32 0.86
N PRO A 74 16.13 12.09 0.63
CA PRO A 74 16.52 12.53 -0.70
C PRO A 74 17.20 11.40 -1.47
N LEU A 75 16.41 10.53 -2.10
CA LEU A 75 16.92 9.41 -2.91
C LEU A 75 17.68 9.88 -4.16
N SER A 76 17.30 11.04 -4.70
CA SER A 76 17.84 11.58 -5.96
C SER A 76 19.04 12.52 -5.77
N ASP A 77 19.33 12.91 -4.53
CA ASP A 77 20.44 13.81 -4.18
C ASP A 77 21.20 13.27 -2.96
N PRO A 78 22.03 12.24 -3.16
CA PRO A 78 22.76 11.58 -2.08
C PRO A 78 23.86 12.47 -1.47
N GLU A 79 24.24 13.57 -2.13
CA GLU A 79 25.21 14.55 -1.61
C GLU A 79 24.55 15.68 -0.81
N SER A 80 23.22 15.67 -0.72
CA SER A 80 22.50 16.64 0.09
C SER A 80 23.01 16.62 1.55
N GLU A 81 23.36 17.80 2.06
CA GLU A 81 23.83 17.98 3.44
C GLU A 81 22.81 17.48 4.49
N GLN A 82 21.54 17.33 4.09
CA GLN A 82 20.45 16.88 4.96
C GLN A 82 20.33 15.35 5.05
N VAL A 83 20.99 14.58 4.18
CA VAL A 83 20.92 13.10 4.14
C VAL A 83 21.28 12.51 5.49
N GLN A 84 22.38 12.97 6.07
CA GLN A 84 22.90 12.43 7.33
C GLN A 84 21.95 12.71 8.50
N ASP A 85 21.42 13.92 8.58
CA ASP A 85 20.48 14.34 9.63
C ASP A 85 19.13 13.60 9.51
N VAL A 86 18.58 13.47 8.30
CA VAL A 86 17.35 12.69 8.07
C VAL A 86 17.59 11.22 8.43
N MET A 87 18.74 10.64 8.04
CA MET A 87 19.07 9.26 8.36
C MET A 87 19.23 9.03 9.87
N GLU A 88 19.86 9.95 10.59
CA GLU A 88 19.99 9.89 12.05
C GLU A 88 18.61 9.94 12.73
N LYS A 89 17.73 10.83 12.27
CA LYS A 89 16.34 10.93 12.75
C LYS A 89 15.54 9.65 12.48
N ILE A 90 15.69 9.05 11.29
CA ILE A 90 15.06 7.77 10.91
C ILE A 90 15.53 6.67 11.87
N ARG A 91 16.86 6.52 12.05
CA ARG A 91 17.46 5.51 12.93
C ARG A 91 16.98 5.67 14.37
N LEU A 92 16.94 6.90 14.88
CA LEU A 92 16.49 7.19 16.24
C LEU A 92 15.01 6.79 16.44
N LYS A 93 14.12 7.21 15.54
CA LYS A 93 12.70 6.85 15.65
C LYS A 93 12.47 5.36 15.55
N PHE A 94 13.17 4.68 14.64
CA PHE A 94 13.10 3.23 14.50
C PHE A 94 13.50 2.52 15.80
N ARG A 95 14.59 2.96 16.46
CA ARG A 95 14.98 2.45 17.79
C ARG A 95 13.91 2.70 18.86
N VAL A 96 13.31 3.88 18.89
CA VAL A 96 12.25 4.22 19.86
C VAL A 96 11.01 3.33 19.66
N ILE A 97 10.59 3.13 18.42
CA ILE A 97 9.42 2.30 18.09
C ILE A 97 9.69 0.85 18.49
N THR A 98 10.83 0.29 18.09
CA THR A 98 11.18 -1.11 18.36
C THR A 98 11.33 -1.40 19.85
N ALA A 99 11.92 -0.48 20.61
CA ALA A 99 11.94 -0.56 22.08
C ALA A 99 10.52 -0.48 22.67
N SER A 100 9.68 0.42 22.17
CA SER A 100 8.28 0.56 22.63
C SER A 100 7.41 -0.67 22.33
N LEU A 101 7.78 -1.44 21.30
CA LEU A 101 7.11 -2.67 20.89
C LEU A 101 7.73 -3.93 21.53
N GLY A 102 8.78 -3.81 22.35
CA GLY A 102 9.47 -4.95 22.96
C GLY A 102 10.20 -5.85 21.96
N LEU A 103 10.51 -5.36 20.76
CA LEU A 103 11.14 -6.14 19.71
C LEU A 103 12.65 -6.27 19.93
N LYS A 104 13.14 -7.50 20.02
CA LYS A 104 14.57 -7.78 19.95
C LYS A 104 15.00 -7.91 18.50
N LEU A 105 15.49 -6.82 17.93
CA LEU A 105 15.99 -6.82 16.55
C LEU A 105 17.35 -7.50 16.43
N GLU A 106 17.46 -8.52 15.61
CA GLU A 106 18.72 -9.12 15.19
C GLU A 106 18.89 -8.86 13.70
N TYR A 107 19.92 -8.11 13.31
CA TYR A 107 20.27 -7.85 11.93
C TYR A 107 21.80 -7.66 11.81
N GLU A 108 22.37 -8.01 10.67
CA GLU A 108 23.82 -7.87 10.44
C GLU A 108 24.27 -6.41 10.56
N GLY A 109 25.31 -6.16 11.35
CA GLY A 109 25.85 -4.82 11.61
C GLY A 109 25.25 -4.11 12.82
N ARG A 110 24.25 -4.68 13.50
CA ARG A 110 23.91 -4.24 14.86
C ARG A 110 25.03 -4.72 15.80
N PRO A 111 25.71 -3.86 16.58
CA PRO A 111 26.62 -4.35 17.60
C PRO A 111 25.79 -5.23 18.54
N ALA A 112 26.14 -6.52 18.60
CA ALA A 112 25.47 -7.45 19.50
C ALA A 112 25.57 -6.86 20.90
N SER A 113 24.44 -6.70 21.59
CA SER A 113 24.48 -6.50 23.02
C SER A 113 25.11 -7.76 23.58
N SER A 114 26.37 -7.67 24.00
CA SER A 114 27.10 -8.76 24.61
C SER A 114 26.19 -9.43 25.63
N LYS A 115 25.91 -10.72 25.45
CA LYS A 115 25.41 -11.56 26.53
C LYS A 115 26.59 -11.72 27.49
N GLN A 116 26.82 -10.74 28.34
CA GLN A 116 27.71 -10.88 29.49
C GLN A 116 26.84 -10.75 30.73
N ASP A 117 26.70 -11.91 31.37
CA ASP A 117 26.56 -12.11 32.81
C ASP A 117 25.20 -11.74 33.42
N VAL A 118 24.23 -12.64 33.22
CA VAL A 118 23.15 -12.87 34.21
C VAL A 118 23.16 -14.35 34.55
N GLU A 119 24.28 -14.82 35.08
CA GLU A 119 24.40 -16.13 35.71
C GLU A 119 25.31 -15.96 36.93
N ASP A 120 24.83 -15.16 37.89
CA ASP A 120 25.08 -15.26 39.34
C ASP A 120 24.50 -14.01 40.03
N LEU A 121 23.27 -14.13 40.51
CA LEU A 121 22.68 -13.40 41.65
C LEU A 121 21.32 -14.00 42.02
#